data_AF-A0A1S8YIP0-F1
#
_entry.id   AF-A0A1S8YIP0-F1
#
_cell.length_a   1.000
_cell.length_b   1.000
_cell.length_c   1.000
_cell.angle_alpha   90.00
_cell.angle_beta   90.00
_cell.angle_gamma   90.00
#
_symmetry.space_group_name_H-M   'P 1'
#
loop_
_entity.id
_entity.type
_entity.pdbx_description
1 polymer ?
#
loop_
_entity_poly.entity_id
_entity_poly.type
_entity_poly.pdbx_seq_one_letter_code
_entity_poly.pdbx_strand_id
1 'polypeptide(L)'
;MNPALWVSKTGLAAQDAKMAAISNNLANVNTTGFKRDRVAFEDLYYQTQRVPGAMLDQNNAAPGGIQYGSGDLAYTRSGNFRVNADGVLTNSQGLPLIPQIELPENVQKLTIGRDGTVSATVGGEAEPVELGQLTLVTFVNPAGLEALGDNLYRETTASGEANEGVPGEDGFGSLLQGSLEGSNVQVVEEMVDMITVQRAYEMNAKMVSAADDMLRFLTQQM
;
A
#
# COMPACT_ATOMS: atom_id res chain seq x y z
N MET A 1 11.57 17.30 -32.88
CA MET A 1 10.89 17.61 -31.61
C MET A 1 11.98 17.89 -30.57
N ASN A 2 11.95 19.06 -29.91
CA ASN A 2 13.06 19.58 -29.10
C ASN A 2 13.30 18.70 -27.84
N PRO A 3 14.54 18.25 -27.53
CA PRO A 3 14.84 17.48 -26.32
C PRO A 3 14.40 18.16 -25.02
N ALA A 4 14.32 19.49 -25.00
CA ALA A 4 13.80 20.25 -23.86
C ALA A 4 12.34 19.88 -23.50
N LEU A 5 11.48 19.62 -24.50
CA LEU A 5 10.07 19.27 -24.27
C LEU A 5 9.92 17.87 -23.66
N TRP A 6 10.81 16.93 -23.97
CA TRP A 6 10.81 15.60 -23.37
C TRP A 6 11.22 15.65 -21.89
N VAL A 7 12.25 16.43 -21.57
CA VAL A 7 12.70 16.66 -20.18
C VAL A 7 11.61 17.38 -19.37
N SER A 8 10.95 18.38 -19.95
CA SER A 8 9.81 19.03 -19.29
C SER A 8 8.64 18.08 -19.09
N LYS A 9 8.32 17.22 -20.07
CA LYS A 9 7.23 16.24 -19.97
C LYS A 9 7.50 15.20 -18.88
N THR A 10 8.70 14.64 -18.80
CA THR A 10 9.05 13.68 -17.73
C THR A 10 9.12 14.36 -16.37
N GLY A 11 9.62 15.60 -16.31
CA GLY A 11 9.61 16.42 -15.10
C GLY A 11 8.18 16.72 -14.61
N LEU A 12 7.25 17.09 -15.50
CA LEU A 12 5.85 17.31 -15.16
C LEU A 12 5.17 16.02 -14.69
N ALA A 13 5.35 14.91 -15.41
CA ALA A 13 4.79 13.61 -15.01
C ALA A 13 5.31 13.16 -13.63
N ALA A 14 6.58 13.42 -13.31
CA ALA A 14 7.14 13.19 -12.00
C ALA A 14 6.50 14.07 -10.92
N GLN A 15 6.27 15.36 -11.19
CA GLN A 15 5.57 16.24 -10.24
C GLN A 15 4.11 15.81 -10.05
N ASP A 16 3.43 15.38 -11.11
CA ASP A 16 2.05 14.86 -11.04
C ASP A 16 1.98 13.60 -10.16
N ALA A 17 2.91 12.67 -10.34
CA ALA A 17 2.99 11.47 -9.51
C ALA A 17 3.22 11.81 -8.03
N LYS A 18 4.13 12.76 -7.74
CA LYS A 18 4.32 13.26 -6.37
C LYS A 18 3.06 13.90 -5.80
N MET A 19 2.39 14.75 -6.58
CA MET A 19 1.15 15.41 -6.16
C MET A 19 0.06 14.40 -5.85
N ALA A 20 -0.07 13.36 -6.67
CA ALA A 20 -1.02 12.27 -6.46
C ALA A 20 -0.72 11.50 -5.16
N ALA A 21 0.55 11.17 -4.90
CA ALA A 21 0.95 10.49 -3.68
C ALA A 21 0.71 11.32 -2.41
N ILE A 22 1.11 12.60 -2.40
CA ILE A 22 0.84 13.50 -1.28
C ILE A 22 -0.66 13.67 -1.06
N SER A 23 -1.44 13.77 -2.14
CA SER A 23 -2.92 13.86 -2.04
C SER A 23 -3.51 12.59 -1.43
N ASN A 24 -3.01 11.41 -1.82
CA ASN A 24 -3.44 10.14 -1.24
C ASN A 24 -3.08 10.07 0.26
N ASN A 25 -1.86 10.45 0.64
CA ASN A 25 -1.43 10.50 2.03
C ASN A 25 -2.32 11.41 2.86
N LEU A 26 -2.58 12.63 2.37
CA LEU A 26 -3.41 13.62 3.06
C LEU A 26 -4.86 13.15 3.20
N ALA A 27 -5.41 12.49 2.18
CA ALA A 27 -6.76 11.93 2.22
C ALA A 27 -6.88 10.80 3.27
N ASN A 28 -5.81 10.02 3.45
CA ASN A 28 -5.78 8.86 4.34
C ASN A 28 -5.14 9.13 5.71
N VAL A 29 -5.00 10.40 6.12
CA VAL A 29 -4.36 10.76 7.40
C VAL A 29 -5.17 10.31 8.63
N ASN A 30 -6.49 10.16 8.49
CA ASN A 30 -7.36 9.65 9.55
C ASN A 30 -7.70 8.17 9.38
N THR A 31 -7.12 7.49 8.39
CA THR A 31 -7.38 6.07 8.12
C THR A 31 -6.56 5.19 9.06
N THR A 32 -7.20 4.21 9.70
CA THR A 32 -6.53 3.28 10.62
C THR A 32 -5.67 2.28 9.87
N GLY A 33 -4.41 2.12 10.31
CA GLY A 33 -3.45 1.22 9.70
C GLY A 33 -2.86 1.70 8.36
N PHE A 34 -3.18 2.92 7.91
CA PHE A 34 -2.59 3.47 6.69
C PHE A 34 -1.11 3.80 6.87
N LYS A 35 -0.31 3.56 5.82
CA LYS A 35 1.11 3.91 5.77
C LYS A 35 1.37 4.86 4.62
N ARG A 36 2.07 5.95 4.94
CA ARG A 36 2.49 7.00 3.99
C ARG A 36 3.16 6.37 2.78
N ASP A 37 2.65 6.71 1.61
CA ASP A 37 3.25 6.39 0.32
C ASP A 37 4.31 7.44 -0.05
N ARG A 38 5.39 7.00 -0.68
CA ARG A 38 6.48 7.87 -1.14
C ARG A 38 6.91 7.46 -2.54
N VAL A 39 6.84 8.44 -3.44
CA VAL A 39 7.39 8.29 -4.79
C VAL A 39 8.88 8.59 -4.79
N ALA A 40 9.69 7.60 -5.11
CA ALA A 40 11.11 7.77 -5.43
C ALA A 40 11.26 7.85 -6.96
N PHE A 41 12.05 8.81 -7.43
CA PHE A 41 12.42 8.90 -8.84
C PHE A 41 13.87 8.48 -9.00
N GLU A 42 14.10 7.59 -9.96
CA GLU A 42 15.43 7.23 -10.40
C GLU A 42 15.66 7.83 -11.79
N ASP A 43 16.88 8.31 -12.03
CA ASP A 43 17.22 8.82 -13.34
C ASP A 43 17.43 7.64 -14.31
N LEU A 44 16.77 7.71 -15.46
CA LEU A 44 16.99 6.72 -16.51
C LEU A 44 18.29 7.07 -17.24
N TYR A 45 19.34 6.28 -16.99
CA TYR A 45 20.57 6.40 -17.74
C TYR A 45 20.32 6.15 -19.24
N TYR A 46 21.00 6.92 -20.10
CA TYR A 46 20.91 6.81 -21.56
C TYR A 46 21.04 5.35 -22.01
N GLN A 47 20.02 4.85 -22.71
CA GLN A 47 20.15 3.63 -23.50
C GLN A 47 21.05 3.96 -24.69
N THR A 48 22.26 3.39 -24.73
CA THR A 48 23.04 3.37 -25.97
C THR A 48 22.19 2.65 -27.02
N GLN A 49 21.80 3.40 -28.05
CA GLN A 49 21.10 2.91 -29.21
C GLN A 49 21.82 1.68 -29.77
N ARG A 50 21.09 0.57 -29.90
CA ARG A 50 21.58 -0.75 -30.33
C ARG A 50 22.58 -0.67 -31.48
N VAL A 51 23.59 -1.53 -31.45
CA VAL A 51 24.42 -1.83 -32.63
C VAL A 51 23.53 -2.51 -33.69
N PRO A 52 23.55 -2.11 -34.98
CA PRO A 52 22.76 -2.74 -36.02
C PRO A 52 23.19 -4.21 -36.23
N GLY A 53 22.28 -5.17 -36.07
CA GLY A 53 22.54 -6.58 -36.41
C GLY A 53 22.11 -7.66 -35.40
N ALA A 54 21.44 -7.33 -34.28
CA ALA A 54 20.98 -8.36 -33.36
C ALA A 54 19.73 -9.09 -33.91
N MET A 55 19.86 -10.41 -34.11
CA MET A 55 18.77 -11.32 -34.48
C MET A 55 17.63 -11.25 -33.46
N LEU A 56 16.39 -11.25 -33.97
CA LEU A 56 15.17 -11.32 -33.17
C LEU A 56 15.02 -12.76 -32.66
N ASP A 57 15.10 -12.97 -31.34
CA ASP A 57 14.67 -14.25 -30.76
C ASP A 57 13.14 -14.31 -30.79
N GLN A 58 12.65 -15.21 -31.64
CA GLN A 58 11.23 -15.49 -31.88
C GLN A 58 10.70 -16.50 -30.85
N ASN A 59 11.06 -16.38 -29.56
CA ASN A 59 10.61 -17.34 -28.53
C ASN A 59 10.28 -16.72 -27.16
N ASN A 60 9.81 -15.48 -27.08
CA ASN A 60 9.17 -15.02 -25.84
C ASN A 60 7.66 -15.27 -25.89
N ALA A 61 7.29 -16.55 -25.84
CA ALA A 61 5.96 -16.92 -25.40
C ALA A 61 5.87 -16.57 -23.91
N ALA A 62 4.99 -15.64 -23.55
CA ALA A 62 4.62 -15.42 -22.15
C ALA A 62 4.24 -16.79 -21.54
N PRO A 63 4.98 -17.32 -20.56
CA PRO A 63 4.59 -18.56 -19.93
C PRO A 63 3.46 -18.26 -18.95
N GLY A 64 2.34 -18.94 -19.16
CA GLY A 64 1.34 -19.21 -18.12
C GLY A 64 0.24 -18.18 -17.99
N GLY A 65 -0.92 -18.50 -18.56
CA GLY A 65 -2.15 -18.12 -17.88
C GLY A 65 -2.15 -18.77 -16.50
N ILE A 66 -2.44 -17.98 -15.47
CA ILE A 66 -2.74 -18.51 -14.14
C ILE A 66 -4.06 -17.88 -13.71
N GLN A 67 -5.08 -18.72 -13.75
CA GLN A 67 -6.37 -18.46 -13.16
C GLN A 67 -6.17 -18.50 -11.65
N TYR A 68 -6.23 -17.36 -10.98
CA TYR A 68 -6.33 -17.36 -9.52
C TYR A 68 -7.79 -17.65 -9.17
N GLY A 69 -8.01 -18.86 -8.67
CA GLY A 69 -9.17 -19.16 -7.86
C GLY A 69 -9.24 -18.13 -6.73
N SER A 70 -10.44 -17.63 -6.49
CA SER A 70 -10.81 -16.55 -5.58
C SER A 70 -10.54 -16.88 -4.10
N GLY A 71 -9.28 -17.15 -3.74
CA GLY A 71 -8.80 -17.49 -2.40
C GLY A 71 -7.43 -16.89 -2.09
N ASP A 72 -7.06 -15.79 -2.75
CA ASP A 72 -5.82 -15.07 -2.49
C ASP A 72 -5.82 -14.55 -1.05
N LEU A 73 -4.76 -14.88 -0.31
CA LEU A 73 -4.53 -14.34 1.02
C LEU A 73 -4.28 -12.84 0.91
N ALA A 74 -5.07 -12.06 1.63
CA ALA A 74 -4.89 -10.63 1.77
C ALA A 74 -4.41 -10.33 3.19
N TYR A 75 -3.39 -9.49 3.28
CA TYR A 75 -2.81 -9.05 4.53
C TYR A 75 -3.35 -7.67 4.86
N THR A 76 -3.60 -7.41 6.13
CA THR A 76 -4.01 -6.08 6.59
C THR A 76 -3.30 -5.72 7.88
N ARG A 77 -3.11 -4.42 8.07
CA ARG A 77 -2.64 -3.83 9.32
C ARG A 77 -3.79 -3.15 10.09
N SER A 78 -4.97 -3.06 9.50
CA SER A 78 -6.11 -2.42 10.15
C SER A 78 -6.69 -3.33 11.25
N GLY A 79 -6.87 -2.77 12.45
CA GLY A 79 -7.36 -3.51 13.63
C GLY A 79 -8.87 -3.42 13.88
N ASN A 80 -9.64 -2.88 12.93
CA ASN A 80 -11.09 -2.73 13.03
C ASN A 80 -11.82 -4.03 12.62
N PHE A 81 -11.83 -5.00 13.53
CA PHE A 81 -12.53 -6.26 13.36
C PHE A 81 -13.95 -6.23 13.94
N ARG A 82 -14.86 -6.96 13.30
CA ARG A 82 -16.26 -7.10 13.71
C ARG A 82 -16.67 -8.56 13.62
N VAL A 83 -17.62 -8.97 14.46
CA VAL A 83 -18.19 -10.31 14.41
C VAL A 83 -19.39 -10.30 13.48
N ASN A 84 -19.45 -11.23 12.52
CA ASN A 84 -20.59 -11.40 11.62
C ASN A 84 -21.73 -12.19 12.29
N ALA A 85 -22.88 -12.27 11.61
CA ALA A 85 -24.04 -13.03 12.10
C ALA A 85 -23.75 -14.52 12.35
N ASP A 86 -22.77 -15.08 11.63
CA ASP A 86 -22.32 -16.47 11.77
C ASP A 86 -21.30 -16.67 12.92
N GLY A 87 -21.06 -15.65 13.75
CA GLY A 87 -20.13 -15.73 14.87
C GLY A 87 -18.64 -15.67 14.49
N VAL A 88 -18.30 -15.46 13.22
CA VAL A 88 -16.91 -15.39 12.75
C VAL A 88 -16.35 -13.98 12.88
N LEU A 89 -15.09 -13.84 13.32
CA LEU A 89 -14.35 -12.58 13.24
C LEU A 89 -14.03 -12.22 11.80
N THR A 90 -14.46 -11.03 11.40
CA THR A 90 -14.24 -10.47 10.07
C THR A 90 -13.64 -9.07 10.13
N ASN A 91 -12.99 -8.64 9.05
CA ASN A 91 -12.57 -7.25 8.89
C ASN A 91 -13.76 -6.33 8.57
N SER A 92 -13.49 -5.04 8.40
CA SER A 92 -14.52 -4.05 8.07
C SER A 92 -15.24 -4.30 6.74
N GLN A 93 -14.67 -5.13 5.88
CA GLN A 93 -15.18 -5.52 4.57
C GLN A 93 -15.94 -6.87 4.62
N GLY A 94 -16.04 -7.49 5.80
CA GLY A 94 -16.74 -8.77 5.99
C GLY A 94 -15.92 -9.99 5.57
N LEU A 95 -14.63 -9.83 5.30
CA LEU A 95 -13.72 -10.96 5.01
C LEU A 95 -13.30 -11.63 6.32
N PRO A 96 -13.33 -12.97 6.40
CA PRO A 96 -12.90 -13.71 7.59
C PRO A 96 -11.39 -13.59 7.81
N LEU A 97 -10.98 -13.59 9.07
CA LEU A 97 -9.57 -13.68 9.44
C LEU A 97 -9.09 -15.12 9.34
N ILE A 98 -7.79 -15.28 9.09
CA ILE A 98 -7.10 -16.57 9.14
C ILE A 98 -6.05 -16.46 10.25
N PRO A 99 -6.01 -17.40 11.21
CA PRO A 99 -6.92 -18.53 11.39
C PRO A 99 -8.35 -18.09 11.74
N GLN A 100 -9.34 -18.87 11.29
CA GLN A 100 -10.75 -18.59 11.55
C GLN A 100 -11.04 -18.76 13.04
N ILE A 101 -11.54 -17.70 13.67
CA ILE A 101 -11.97 -17.70 15.07
C ILE A 101 -13.49 -17.59 15.10
N GLU A 102 -14.13 -18.66 15.56
CA GLU A 102 -15.58 -18.75 15.74
C GLU A 102 -15.93 -18.41 17.19
N LEU A 103 -16.84 -17.45 17.38
CA LEU A 103 -17.36 -17.09 18.68
C LEU A 103 -18.63 -17.90 18.96
N PRO A 104 -18.75 -18.54 20.15
CA PRO A 104 -19.98 -19.21 20.56
C PRO A 104 -21.12 -18.19 20.79
N GLU A 105 -22.37 -18.63 20.67
CA GLU A 105 -23.55 -17.74 20.68
C GLU A 105 -23.80 -16.98 22.01
N ASN A 106 -22.99 -17.19 23.06
CA ASN A 106 -23.18 -16.61 24.40
C ASN A 106 -21.96 -15.83 24.94
N VAL A 107 -21.18 -15.16 24.07
CA VAL A 107 -20.04 -14.34 24.51
C VAL A 107 -20.51 -13.05 25.19
N GLN A 108 -20.19 -12.90 26.49
CA GLN A 108 -20.43 -11.64 27.21
C GLN A 108 -19.24 -10.67 27.08
N LYS A 109 -18.02 -11.21 27.06
CA LYS A 109 -16.79 -10.42 26.97
C LYS A 109 -15.75 -11.16 26.16
N LEU A 110 -15.20 -10.50 25.15
CA LEU A 110 -14.05 -10.97 24.37
C LEU A 110 -12.78 -10.29 24.91
N THR A 111 -11.78 -11.09 25.27
CA THR A 111 -10.46 -10.59 25.72
C THR A 111 -9.38 -11.17 24.82
N ILE A 112 -8.52 -10.30 24.26
CA ILE A 112 -7.40 -10.71 23.42
C ILE A 112 -6.11 -10.46 24.20
N GLY A 113 -5.36 -11.53 24.44
CA GLY A 113 -4.04 -11.49 25.07
C GLY A 113 -2.99 -10.81 24.19
N ARG A 114 -1.87 -10.41 24.81
CA ARG A 114 -0.75 -9.77 24.09
C ARG A 114 -0.04 -10.71 23.11
N ASP A 115 -0.15 -11.99 23.39
CA ASP A 115 0.27 -13.16 22.62
C ASP A 115 -0.71 -13.51 21.48
N GLY A 116 -1.79 -12.74 21.31
CA GLY A 116 -2.81 -12.98 20.30
C GLY A 116 -3.83 -14.05 20.64
N THR A 117 -3.77 -14.60 21.86
CA THR A 117 -4.75 -15.57 22.34
C THR A 117 -6.09 -14.90 22.53
N VAL A 118 -7.09 -15.31 21.75
CA VAL A 118 -8.45 -14.81 21.80
C VAL A 118 -9.25 -15.69 22.76
N SER A 119 -9.67 -15.09 23.88
CA SER A 119 -10.48 -15.75 24.89
C SER A 119 -11.83 -15.07 25.03
N ALA A 120 -12.87 -15.85 25.27
CA ALA A 120 -14.20 -15.33 25.52
C ALA A 120 -14.76 -15.85 26.85
N THR A 121 -15.36 -14.96 27.63
CA THR A 121 -16.16 -15.35 28.78
C THR A 121 -17.59 -15.59 28.31
N VAL A 122 -18.02 -16.85 28.35
CA VAL A 122 -19.36 -17.29 27.97
C VAL A 122 -20.28 -17.19 29.18
N GLY A 123 -21.54 -16.79 28.97
CA GLY A 123 -22.50 -16.71 30.06
C GLY A 123 -22.73 -18.05 30.76
N GLY A 124 -22.25 -18.18 32.00
CA GLY A 124 -22.40 -19.39 32.81
C GLY A 124 -21.08 -19.93 33.39
N GLU A 125 -19.94 -19.53 32.85
CA GLU A 125 -18.60 -19.92 33.33
C GLU A 125 -17.78 -18.68 33.71
N ALA A 126 -17.11 -18.73 34.85
CA ALA A 126 -16.28 -17.62 35.34
C ALA A 126 -14.89 -17.59 34.68
N GLU A 127 -14.43 -18.74 34.18
CA GLU A 127 -13.13 -18.86 33.50
C GLU A 127 -13.28 -18.53 32.00
N PRO A 128 -12.39 -17.72 31.42
CA PRO A 128 -12.36 -17.48 29.98
C PRO A 128 -12.07 -18.76 29.20
N VAL A 129 -12.84 -19.04 28.15
CA VAL A 129 -12.57 -20.12 27.19
C VAL A 129 -11.70 -19.57 26.08
N GLU A 130 -10.61 -20.27 25.75
CA GLU A 130 -9.73 -19.94 24.64
C GLU A 130 -10.37 -20.39 23.31
N LEU A 131 -10.62 -19.44 22.41
CA LEU A 131 -11.25 -19.68 21.10
C LEU A 131 -10.22 -19.91 19.99
N GLY A 132 -8.97 -19.50 20.22
CA GLY A 132 -7.88 -19.63 19.26
C GLY A 132 -6.86 -18.51 19.42
N GLN A 133 -5.82 -18.54 18.59
CA GLN A 133 -4.74 -17.56 18.61
C GLN A 133 -4.60 -16.88 17.25
N LEU A 134 -4.48 -15.56 17.24
CA LEU A 134 -4.14 -14.79 16.06
C LEU A 134 -2.64 -14.88 15.81
N THR A 135 -2.27 -15.22 14.58
CA THR A 135 -0.88 -15.15 14.11
C THR A 135 -0.63 -13.81 13.42
N LEU A 136 0.61 -13.33 13.49
CA LEU A 136 1.07 -12.17 12.74
C LEU A 136 1.95 -12.62 11.59
N VAL A 137 1.94 -11.84 10.53
CA VAL A 137 2.77 -12.07 9.36
C VAL A 137 3.75 -10.91 9.20
N THR A 138 5.01 -11.24 8.96
CA THR A 138 6.04 -10.27 8.62
C THR A 138 6.62 -10.59 7.25
N PHE A 139 7.08 -9.54 6.57
CA PHE A 139 7.70 -9.63 5.26
C PHE A 139 9.11 -9.06 5.35
N VAL A 140 10.03 -9.61 4.56
CA VAL A 140 11.41 -9.10 4.47
C VAL A 140 11.41 -7.66 3.96
N ASN A 141 10.55 -7.35 2.98
CA ASN A 141 10.39 -6.01 2.44
C ASN A 141 8.91 -5.58 2.38
N PRO A 142 8.38 -4.88 3.40
CA PRO A 142 7.01 -4.40 3.41
C PRO A 142 6.66 -3.41 2.28
N ALA A 143 7.64 -2.68 1.73
CA ALA A 143 7.41 -1.74 0.64
C ALA A 143 7.17 -2.44 -0.72
N GLY A 144 7.51 -3.73 -0.81
CA GLY A 144 7.22 -4.55 -1.99
C GLY A 144 5.80 -5.10 -2.03
N LEU A 145 4.99 -4.87 -0.98
CA LEU A 145 3.60 -5.32 -0.95
C LEU A 145 2.75 -4.51 -1.93
N GLU A 146 1.88 -5.19 -2.66
CA GLU A 146 0.93 -4.53 -3.55
C GLU A 146 -0.34 -4.17 -2.78
N ALA A 147 -0.75 -2.91 -2.79
CA ALA A 147 -2.00 -2.49 -2.19
C ALA A 147 -3.18 -2.87 -3.10
N LEU A 148 -4.05 -3.77 -2.62
CA LEU A 148 -5.28 -4.17 -3.32
C LEU A 148 -6.42 -3.14 -3.14
N GLY A 149 -6.23 -2.14 -2.26
CA GLY A 149 -7.26 -1.20 -1.82
C GLY A 149 -7.79 -1.54 -0.43
N ASP A 150 -8.53 -0.63 0.18
CA ASP A 150 -9.19 -0.84 1.50
C ASP A 150 -8.26 -1.28 2.65
N ASN A 151 -6.99 -0.88 2.61
CA ASN A 151 -5.91 -1.33 3.51
C ASN A 151 -5.62 -2.84 3.46
N LEU A 152 -5.93 -3.48 2.33
CA LEU A 152 -5.53 -4.84 2.01
C LEU A 152 -4.27 -4.83 1.14
N TYR A 153 -3.39 -5.77 1.43
CA TYR A 153 -2.10 -5.94 0.77
C TYR A 153 -1.95 -7.37 0.27
N ARG A 154 -1.30 -7.51 -0.88
CA ARG A 154 -0.93 -8.79 -1.47
C ARG A 154 0.58 -8.93 -1.49
N GLU A 155 1.06 -10.16 -1.25
CA GLU A 155 2.46 -10.48 -1.42
C GLU A 155 2.89 -10.41 -2.89
N THR A 156 4.12 -9.99 -3.12
CA THR A 156 4.73 -9.99 -4.44
C THR A 156 6.12 -10.61 -4.37
N THR A 157 6.74 -10.90 -5.51
CA THR A 157 8.13 -11.33 -5.55
C THR A 157 9.08 -10.30 -4.91
N ALA A 158 8.71 -9.01 -4.89
CA ALA A 158 9.51 -7.94 -4.30
C ALA A 158 9.35 -7.81 -2.77
N SER A 159 8.24 -8.30 -2.20
CA SER A 159 8.04 -8.31 -0.73
C SER A 159 8.81 -9.43 -0.03
N GLY A 160 9.09 -10.51 -0.76
CA GLY A 160 9.52 -11.78 -0.20
C GLY A 160 8.34 -12.60 0.33
N GLU A 161 8.63 -13.82 0.78
CA GLU A 161 7.65 -14.75 1.34
C GLU A 161 7.10 -14.27 2.70
N ALA A 162 5.83 -14.59 2.97
CA ALA A 162 5.17 -14.35 4.24
C ALA A 162 5.74 -15.24 5.36
N ASN A 163 6.30 -14.63 6.40
CA ASN A 163 6.70 -15.33 7.62
C ASN A 163 5.63 -15.17 8.70
N GLU A 164 4.91 -16.25 9.00
CA GLU A 164 3.91 -16.27 10.07
C GLU A 164 4.56 -16.58 11.42
N GLY A 165 4.08 -15.94 12.48
CA GLY A 165 4.58 -16.14 13.84
C GLY A 165 3.58 -15.69 14.90
N VAL A 166 3.87 -16.07 16.15
CA VAL A 166 3.05 -15.71 17.30
C VAL A 166 3.39 -14.28 17.75
N PRO A 167 2.39 -13.43 18.01
CA PRO A 167 2.64 -12.10 18.58
C PRO A 167 3.46 -12.16 19.88
N GLY A 168 4.48 -11.32 20.00
CA GLY A 168 5.29 -11.20 21.22
C GLY A 168 6.49 -12.17 21.33
N GLU A 169 6.67 -13.08 20.38
CA GLU A 169 7.84 -13.97 20.28
C GLU A 169 8.66 -13.66 19.01
N ASP A 170 9.93 -14.06 18.94
CA ASP A 170 10.78 -13.98 17.73
C ASP A 170 10.84 -12.62 16.98
N GLY A 171 10.66 -11.52 17.70
CA GLY A 171 10.67 -10.16 17.12
C GLY A 171 9.35 -9.75 16.47
N PHE A 172 8.31 -10.58 16.57
CA PHE A 172 6.94 -10.20 16.23
C PHE A 172 6.40 -9.21 17.29
N GLY A 173 5.64 -8.22 16.83
CA GLY A 173 5.00 -7.25 17.71
C GLY A 173 4.00 -7.90 18.66
N SER A 174 3.65 -7.22 19.76
CA SER A 174 2.57 -7.66 20.65
C SER A 174 1.24 -7.02 20.25
N LEU A 175 0.14 -7.72 20.50
CA LEU A 175 -1.20 -7.19 20.28
C LEU A 175 -1.69 -6.42 21.50
N LEU A 176 -2.38 -5.30 21.27
CA LEU A 176 -3.00 -4.52 22.33
C LEU A 176 -4.48 -4.32 22.01
N GLN A 177 -5.34 -4.97 22.79
CA GLN A 177 -6.78 -4.85 22.62
C GLN A 177 -7.25 -3.41 22.94
N GLY A 178 -8.25 -2.94 22.20
CA GLY A 178 -8.91 -1.65 22.43
C GLY A 178 -8.14 -0.44 21.89
N SER A 179 -7.01 -0.66 21.22
CA SER A 179 -6.27 0.38 20.51
C SER A 179 -6.34 0.16 19.00
N LEU A 180 -6.41 1.25 18.24
CA LEU A 180 -6.32 1.23 16.78
C LEU A 180 -5.05 1.94 16.36
N GLU A 181 -4.32 1.36 15.41
CA GLU A 181 -3.14 1.99 14.84
C GLU A 181 -3.57 3.16 13.95
N GLY A 182 -3.07 4.36 14.25
CA GLY A 182 -3.28 5.55 13.42
C GLY A 182 -2.41 5.54 12.16
N SER A 183 -2.76 6.42 11.22
CA SER A 183 -1.90 6.73 10.09
C SER A 183 -0.59 7.36 10.58
N ASN A 184 0.53 7.04 9.92
CA ASN A 184 1.81 7.70 10.17
C ASN A 184 2.01 8.98 9.35
N VAL A 185 0.96 9.47 8.69
CA VAL A 185 1.00 10.68 7.87
C VAL A 185 0.93 11.93 8.75
N GLN A 186 1.83 12.88 8.51
CA GLN A 186 1.84 14.17 9.20
C GLN A 186 1.26 15.25 8.29
N VAL A 187 0.03 15.70 8.58
CA VAL A 187 -0.73 16.67 7.76
C VAL A 187 0.10 17.92 7.40
N VAL A 188 0.81 18.49 8.37
CA VAL A 188 1.57 19.73 8.17
C VAL A 188 2.74 19.50 7.20
N GLU A 189 3.45 18.37 7.32
CA GLU A 189 4.55 18.02 6.43
C GLU A 189 4.03 17.79 4.99
N GLU A 190 2.96 17.00 4.84
CA GLU A 190 2.37 16.74 3.52
C GLU A 190 1.84 18.02 2.85
N MET A 191 1.27 18.97 3.61
CA MET A 191 0.82 20.25 3.06
C MET A 191 2.00 21.11 2.58
N VAL A 192 3.12 21.13 3.31
CA VAL A 192 4.34 21.82 2.87
C VAL A 192 4.87 21.17 1.59
N ASP A 193 4.97 19.85 1.57
CA ASP A 193 5.41 19.11 0.39
C ASP A 193 4.48 19.39 -0.81
N MET A 194 3.16 19.42 -0.60
CA MET A 194 2.19 19.77 -1.64
C MET A 194 2.44 21.17 -2.22
N ILE A 195 2.68 22.17 -1.36
CA ILE A 195 2.98 23.53 -1.80
C ILE A 195 4.29 23.58 -2.61
N THR A 196 5.31 22.82 -2.21
CA THR A 196 6.58 22.77 -2.97
C THR A 196 6.39 22.15 -4.36
N VAL A 197 5.64 21.06 -4.45
CA VAL A 197 5.33 20.38 -5.71
C VAL A 197 4.46 21.25 -6.62
N GLN A 198 3.44 21.91 -6.06
CA GLN A 198 2.59 22.86 -6.79
C GLN A 198 3.41 24.02 -7.38
N ARG A 199 4.30 24.64 -6.59
CA ARG A 199 5.19 25.70 -7.09
C ARG A 199 6.13 25.19 -8.19
N ALA A 200 6.68 23.98 -8.03
CA ALA A 200 7.52 23.36 -9.06
C ALA A 200 6.74 23.09 -10.35
N TYR A 201 5.50 22.62 -10.25
CA TYR A 201 4.60 22.41 -11.39
C TYR A 201 4.29 23.73 -12.11
N GLU A 202 3.93 24.78 -11.37
CA GLU A 202 3.68 26.12 -11.95
C GLU A 202 4.92 26.69 -12.66
N MET A 203 6.11 26.52 -12.08
CA MET A 203 7.36 26.96 -12.71
C MET A 203 7.64 26.18 -14.00
N ASN A 204 7.48 24.86 -14.00
CA ASN A 204 7.67 24.04 -15.19
C ASN A 204 6.66 24.38 -16.29
N ALA A 205 5.38 24.59 -15.94
CA ALA A 205 4.35 25.02 -16.88
C ALA A 205 4.68 26.37 -17.53
N LYS A 206 5.17 27.34 -16.74
CA LYS A 206 5.62 28.65 -17.26
C LYS A 206 6.84 28.52 -18.19
N MET A 207 7.76 27.59 -17.93
CA MET A 207 8.89 27.35 -18.82
C MET A 207 8.44 26.74 -20.15
N VAL A 208 7.50 25.80 -20.13
CA VAL A 208 6.92 25.22 -21.36
C VAL A 208 6.20 26.30 -22.17
N SER A 209 5.38 27.14 -21.53
CA SER A 209 4.70 28.23 -22.25
C SER A 209 5.68 29.23 -22.85
N ALA A 210 6.75 29.58 -22.13
CA ALA A 210 7.79 30.48 -22.66
C ALA A 210 8.53 29.87 -23.87
N ALA A 211 8.77 28.56 -23.86
CA ALA A 211 9.35 27.85 -25.00
C ALA A 211 8.39 27.85 -26.21
N ASP A 212 7.10 27.63 -25.98
CA ASP A 212 6.07 27.69 -27.02
C ASP A 212 5.91 29.11 -27.60
N ASP A 213 6.00 30.14 -26.77
CA ASP A 213 5.96 31.53 -27.22
C ASP A 213 7.18 31.88 -28.10
N MET A 214 8.37 31.40 -27.75
CA MET A 214 9.56 31.55 -28.59
C MET A 214 9.42 30.80 -29.92
N LEU A 215 8.86 29.59 -29.90
CA LEU A 215 8.58 28.83 -31.12
C LEU A 215 7.60 29.58 -32.03
N ARG A 216 6.51 30.12 -31.46
CA ARG A 216 5.55 30.94 -32.20
C ARG A 216 6.19 32.18 -32.82
N PHE A 217 7.03 32.88 -32.06
CA PHE A 217 7.78 34.05 -32.55
C PHE A 217 8.68 33.70 -33.74
N LEU A 218 9.43 32.61 -33.67
CA LEU A 218 10.29 32.13 -34.76
C LEU A 218 9.48 31.74 -36.00
N THR A 219 8.29 31.16 -35.83
CA THR A 219 7.42 30.80 -36.96
C THR A 219 6.67 31.98 -37.58
N GLN A 220 6.52 33.11 -36.86
CA GLN A 220 5.90 34.33 -37.38
C GLN A 220 6.88 35.27 -38.08
N GLN A 221 8.19 35.16 -37.79
CA GLN A 221 9.25 35.94 -38.44
C GLN A 221 9.80 35.28 -39.72
N MET A 222 9.34 34.07 -40.06
CA MET A 222 9.62 33.36 -41.31
C MET A 222 8.41 33.44 -42.23
#